data_AF-A0A1I7HMK5-F1
#
_entry.id   AF-A0A1I7HMK5-F1
#
_cell.length_a   1.000
_cell.length_b   1.000
_cell.length_c   1.000
_cell.angle_alpha   90.00
_cell.angle_beta   90.00
_cell.angle_gamma   90.00
#
_symmetry.space_group_name_H-M   'P 1'
#
loop_
_entity.id
_entity.type
_entity.pdbx_description
1 polymer ?
#
loop_
_entity_poly.entity_id
_entity_poly.type
_entity_poly.pdbx_seq_one_letter_code
_entity_poly.pdbx_strand_id
1 'polypeptide(L)'
;MSIHYRVHARPNPQNRTAPAKYYATSVVNGTTDLDALADTISQQCSVTPSDCYAVLIALETNMMQELREGKSVKLGRIGSFRVSVISEGKDTAAAVTPAAMKQRKIIFKPAQAMQQMLQKLSFKKIK
;
A
#
# COMPACT_ATOMS: atom_id res chain seq x y z
N MET A 1 -1.69 0.67 21.35
CA MET A 1 -1.50 1.94 20.60
C MET A 1 -2.73 2.22 19.75
N SER A 2 -3.11 3.48 19.56
CA SER A 2 -4.30 3.89 18.80
C SER A 2 -3.94 4.72 17.58
N ILE A 3 -4.65 4.52 16.47
CA ILE A 3 -4.54 5.37 15.28
C ILE A 3 -5.27 6.69 15.54
N HIS A 4 -4.56 7.80 15.36
CA HIS A 4 -5.16 9.13 15.45
C HIS A 4 -6.02 9.41 14.22
N TYR A 5 -7.17 10.07 14.42
CA TYR A 5 -7.99 10.55 13.30
C TYR A 5 -8.53 11.95 13.54
N ARG A 6 -8.74 12.68 12.44
CA ARG A 6 -9.44 13.98 12.39
C ARG A 6 -10.77 13.82 11.68
N VAL A 7 -11.68 14.75 11.93
CA VAL A 7 -13.01 14.77 11.32
C VAL A 7 -13.11 15.99 10.42
N HIS A 8 -13.49 15.77 9.16
CA HIS A 8 -13.63 16.83 8.16
C HIS A 8 -15.04 16.81 7.55
N ALA A 9 -15.64 17.99 7.38
CA ALA A 9 -16.87 18.13 6.61
C ALA A 9 -16.55 18.01 5.12
N ARG A 10 -17.32 17.21 4.38
CA ARG A 10 -17.29 17.14 2.93
C ARG A 10 -18.69 17.38 2.37
N PRO A 11 -18.86 18.34 1.44
CA PRO A 11 -20.09 18.49 0.69
C PRO A 11 -20.25 17.33 -0.30
N ASN A 12 -21.48 16.99 -0.65
CA ASN A 12 -21.74 15.97 -1.67
C ASN A 12 -21.42 16.54 -3.07
N PRO A 13 -20.49 15.95 -3.84
CA PRO A 13 -20.17 16.41 -5.19
C PRO A 13 -21.34 16.34 -6.16
N GLN A 14 -22.23 15.35 -5.98
CA GLN A 14 -23.40 15.13 -6.85
C GLN A 14 -24.59 16.01 -6.49
N ASN A 15 -24.67 16.49 -5.24
CA ASN A 15 -25.74 17.38 -4.79
C ASN A 15 -25.19 18.41 -3.79
N ARG A 16 -24.83 19.57 -4.31
CA ARG A 16 -24.20 20.65 -3.53
C ARG A 16 -25.15 21.39 -2.60
N THR A 17 -26.47 21.22 -2.74
CA THR A 17 -27.47 21.83 -1.83
C THR A 17 -27.76 20.96 -0.62
N ALA A 18 -27.35 19.70 -0.63
CA ALA A 18 -27.45 18.82 0.53
C ALA A 18 -26.46 19.23 1.63
N PRO A 19 -26.83 19.08 2.92
CA PRO A 19 -25.95 19.39 4.04
C PRO A 19 -24.67 18.54 3.99
N ALA A 20 -23.55 19.16 4.35
CA ALA A 20 -22.25 18.49 4.36
C ALA A 20 -22.21 17.33 5.37
N LYS A 21 -21.55 16.23 5.00
CA LYS A 21 -21.35 15.06 5.86
C LYS A 21 -19.94 15.07 6.44
N TYR A 22 -19.79 14.55 7.65
CA TYR A 22 -18.50 14.48 8.33
C TYR A 22 -17.84 13.12 8.12
N TYR A 23 -16.55 13.12 7.79
CA TYR A 23 -15.76 11.92 7.53
C TYR A 23 -14.52 11.90 8.41
N ALA A 24 -14.21 10.73 8.96
CA ALA A 24 -12.96 10.48 9.66
C ALA A 24 -11.82 10.29 8.65
N THR A 25 -10.64 10.84 8.95
CA THR A 25 -9.41 10.60 8.19
C THR A 25 -8.29 10.30 9.17
N SER A 26 -7.60 9.17 8.98
CA SER A 26 -6.46 8.78 9.80
C SER A 26 -5.31 9.77 9.62
N VAL A 27 -4.63 10.07 10.71
CA VAL A 27 -3.46 10.93 10.74
C VAL A 27 -2.22 10.05 10.86
N VAL A 28 -1.30 10.21 9.91
CA VAL A 28 -0.01 9.51 9.89
C VAL A 28 0.83 10.01 11.07
N ASN A 29 1.40 9.09 11.83
CA ASN A 29 2.26 9.41 12.97
C ASN A 29 3.69 8.92 12.69
N GLY A 30 4.51 9.81 12.14
CA GLY A 30 5.89 9.52 11.78
C GLY A 30 6.04 8.69 10.50
N THR A 31 7.28 8.38 10.17
CA THR A 31 7.67 7.52 9.05
C THR A 31 8.85 6.68 9.50
N THR A 32 8.86 5.40 9.13
CA THR A 32 9.98 4.49 9.39
C THR A 32 10.62 4.17 8.05
N ASP A 33 11.92 4.41 7.95
CA ASP A 33 12.73 4.12 6.77
C ASP A 33 13.39 2.73 6.87
N LEU A 34 14.15 2.37 5.84
CA LEU A 34 14.86 1.08 5.77
C LEU A 34 15.93 0.96 6.85
N ASP A 35 16.60 2.05 7.21
CA ASP A 35 17.64 2.06 8.25
C ASP A 35 17.03 1.74 9.62
N ALA A 36 15.96 2.45 10.02
CA ALA A 36 15.27 2.19 11.28
C ALA A 36 14.61 0.79 11.32
N LEU A 37 14.13 0.28 10.18
CA LEU A 37 13.64 -1.08 10.08
C LEU A 37 14.75 -2.12 10.25
N ALA A 38 15.92 -1.90 9.63
CA ALA A 38 17.07 -2.78 9.76
C ALA A 38 17.55 -2.87 11.22
N ASP A 39 17.62 -1.74 11.91
CA ASP A 39 17.93 -1.70 13.35
C ASP A 39 16.91 -2.49 14.18
N THR A 40 15.61 -2.28 13.90
CA THR A 40 14.53 -2.98 14.61
C THR A 40 14.55 -4.49 14.37
N ILE A 41 14.88 -4.91 13.13
CA ILE A 41 15.00 -6.33 12.77
C ILE A 41 16.21 -6.95 13.45
N SER A 42 17.35 -6.26 13.45
CA SER A 42 18.58 -6.72 14.10
C SER A 42 18.38 -6.97 15.60
N GLN A 43 17.55 -6.18 16.28
CA GLN A 43 17.19 -6.43 17.68
C GLN A 43 16.38 -7.72 17.92
N GLN A 44 15.77 -8.28 16.87
CA GLN A 44 14.93 -9.49 16.93
C GLN A 44 15.66 -10.74 16.42
N CYS A 45 16.88 -10.60 15.92
CA CYS A 45 17.68 -11.69 15.35
C CYS A 45 19.16 -11.57 15.75
N SER A 46 19.98 -12.54 15.34
CA SER A 46 21.42 -12.53 15.63
C SER A 46 22.27 -11.85 14.55
N VAL A 47 21.63 -11.09 13.65
CA VAL A 47 22.28 -10.50 12.47
C VAL A 47 22.51 -9.01 12.71
N THR A 48 23.60 -8.45 12.16
CA THR A 48 23.92 -7.03 12.37
C THR A 48 22.95 -6.12 11.61
N PRO A 49 22.76 -4.85 12.03
CA PRO A 49 21.93 -3.91 11.27
C PRO A 49 22.39 -3.72 9.83
N SER A 50 23.71 -3.72 9.58
CA SER A 50 24.28 -3.65 8.23
C SER A 50 23.88 -4.82 7.35
N ASP A 51 23.87 -6.04 7.90
CA ASP A 51 23.45 -7.23 7.15
C ASP A 51 21.94 -7.21 6.89
N CYS A 52 21.13 -6.80 7.88
CA CYS A 52 19.70 -6.64 7.71
C CYS A 52 19.38 -5.62 6.61
N TYR A 53 20.08 -4.49 6.59
CA TYR A 53 19.92 -3.46 5.57
C TYR A 53 20.27 -4.00 4.17
N ALA A 54 21.39 -4.72 4.04
CA ALA A 54 21.77 -5.35 2.78
C ALA A 54 20.70 -6.34 2.26
N VAL A 55 20.10 -7.14 3.14
CA VAL A 55 19.02 -8.06 2.79
C VAL A 55 17.76 -7.32 2.35
N LEU A 56 17.40 -6.22 3.01
CA LEU A 56 16.23 -5.41 2.62
C LEU A 56 16.42 -4.77 1.23
N ILE A 57 17.61 -4.25 0.92
CA ILE A 57 17.92 -3.73 -0.43
C ILE A 57 17.87 -4.84 -1.48
N ALA A 58 18.43 -6.01 -1.15
CA ALA A 58 18.37 -7.16 -2.04
C ALA A 58 16.91 -7.59 -2.29
N LEU A 59 16.07 -7.56 -1.26
CA LEU A 59 14.64 -7.83 -1.40
C LEU A 59 13.97 -6.85 -2.35
N GLU A 60 14.17 -5.54 -2.19
CA GLU A 60 13.60 -4.52 -3.10
C GLU A 60 14.00 -4.77 -4.56
N THR A 61 15.29 -5.03 -4.79
CA THR A 61 15.83 -5.28 -6.13
C THR A 61 15.19 -6.50 -6.77
N ASN A 62 15.12 -7.62 -6.04
CA ASN A 62 14.49 -8.85 -6.52
C ASN A 62 12.99 -8.66 -6.76
N MET A 63 12.28 -7.96 -5.86
CA MET A 63 10.85 -7.66 -6.04
C MET A 63 10.59 -6.88 -7.32
N MET A 64 11.40 -5.87 -7.62
CA MET A 64 11.28 -5.09 -8.85
C MET A 64 11.51 -5.94 -10.10
N GLN A 65 12.49 -6.86 -10.07
CA GLN A 65 12.77 -7.76 -11.18
C GLN A 65 11.61 -8.73 -11.44
N GLU A 66 11.09 -9.38 -10.40
CA GLU A 66 9.97 -10.32 -10.54
C GLU A 66 8.69 -9.62 -11.03
N LEU A 67 8.42 -8.39 -10.56
CA LEU A 67 7.29 -7.59 -11.04
C LEU A 67 7.47 -7.17 -12.50
N ARG A 68 8.70 -6.88 -12.95
CA ARG A 68 9.01 -6.55 -14.35
C ARG A 68 8.72 -7.71 -15.29
N GLU A 69 8.92 -8.94 -14.81
CA GLU A 69 8.58 -10.17 -15.53
C GLU A 69 7.06 -10.47 -15.53
N GLY A 70 6.25 -9.61 -14.90
CA GLY A 70 4.79 -9.78 -14.81
C GLY A 70 4.35 -10.78 -13.74
N LYS A 71 5.27 -11.28 -12.92
CA LYS A 71 4.94 -12.20 -11.83
C LYS A 71 4.32 -11.45 -10.65
N SER A 72 3.56 -12.19 -9.85
CA SER A 72 3.03 -11.69 -8.58
C SER A 72 3.98 -12.06 -7.45
N VAL A 73 4.46 -11.07 -6.69
CA VAL A 73 5.33 -11.30 -5.53
C VAL A 73 4.49 -11.38 -4.26
N LYS A 74 4.53 -12.51 -3.56
CA LYS A 74 3.78 -12.72 -2.31
C LYS A 74 4.73 -12.75 -1.11
N LEU A 75 4.59 -11.76 -0.23
CA LEU A 75 5.35 -11.67 1.01
C LEU A 75 4.52 -12.22 2.18
N GLY A 76 4.56 -13.54 2.36
CA GLY A 76 4.02 -14.24 3.53
C GLY A 76 2.71 -13.66 4.10
N ARG A 77 2.81 -13.09 5.32
CA ARG A 77 1.70 -12.52 6.10
C ARG A 77 1.40 -11.03 5.79
N ILE A 78 2.20 -10.40 4.94
CA ILE A 78 2.04 -9.01 4.54
C ILE A 78 0.99 -8.93 3.43
N GLY A 79 1.24 -9.60 2.31
CA GLY A 79 0.35 -9.51 1.16
C GLY A 79 1.03 -9.89 -0.14
N SER A 80 0.43 -9.48 -1.25
CA SER A 80 0.99 -9.68 -2.59
C SER A 80 0.98 -8.41 -3.42
N PHE A 81 2.02 -8.27 -4.25
CA PHE A 81 2.20 -7.20 -5.21
C PHE A 81 2.07 -7.77 -6.62
N ARG A 82 1.32 -7.09 -7.49
CA ARG A 82 1.24 -7.44 -8.91
C ARG A 82 1.09 -6.20 -9.77
N VAL A 83 1.58 -6.27 -11.01
CA VAL A 83 1.33 -5.25 -12.02
C VAL A 83 -0.11 -5.35 -12.51
N SER A 84 -0.75 -4.20 -12.70
CA SER A 84 -2.06 -4.06 -13.32
C SER A 84 -2.03 -2.92 -14.32
N VAL A 85 -2.74 -3.11 -15.42
CA VAL A 85 -2.88 -2.11 -16.48
C VAL A 85 -4.32 -1.61 -16.51
N ILE A 86 -4.48 -0.33 -16.83
CA ILE A 86 -5.75 0.29 -17.16
C ILE A 86 -5.67 0.64 -18.64
N SER A 87 -6.57 0.07 -19.44
CA SER A 87 -6.67 0.35 -20.87
C SER A 87 -7.85 1.25 -21.18
N GLU A 88 -7.77 1.93 -22.32
CA GLU A 88 -8.94 2.48 -22.98
C GLU A 88 -9.84 1.35 -23.50
N GLY A 89 -11.15 1.52 -23.37
CA GLY A 89 -12.12 0.65 -24.05
C GLY A 89 -12.06 0.89 -25.56
N LYS A 90 -11.97 -0.18 -26.33
CA LYS A 90 -12.05 -0.15 -27.80
C LYS A 90 -13.20 -1.06 -28.24
N ASP A 91 -13.79 -0.76 -29.39
CA ASP A 91 -14.99 -1.45 -29.88
C ASP A 91 -14.71 -2.91 -30.27
N THR A 92 -13.45 -3.26 -30.59
CA THR A 92 -13.03 -4.61 -30.94
C THR A 92 -11.81 -5.05 -30.14
N ALA A 93 -11.73 -6.36 -29.84
CA ALA A 93 -10.60 -6.94 -29.12
C ALA A 93 -9.27 -6.74 -29.87
N ALA A 94 -9.28 -6.82 -31.20
CA ALA A 94 -8.11 -6.62 -32.04
C ALA A 94 -7.56 -5.17 -31.98
N ALA A 95 -8.40 -4.19 -31.65
CA ALA A 95 -7.98 -2.80 -31.48
C ALA A 95 -7.31 -2.52 -30.13
N VAL A 96 -7.35 -3.46 -29.18
CA VAL A 96 -6.66 -3.33 -27.90
C VAL A 96 -5.17 -3.66 -28.10
N THR A 97 -4.38 -2.62 -28.30
CA THR A 97 -2.92 -2.71 -28.45
C THR A 97 -2.20 -2.23 -27.18
N PRO A 98 -0.88 -2.43 -27.05
CA PRO A 98 -0.10 -1.84 -25.95
C PRO A 98 -0.22 -0.31 -25.87
N ALA A 99 -0.51 0.37 -26.98
CA ALA A 99 -0.77 1.82 -27.01
C ALA A 99 -2.10 2.20 -26.34
N ALA A 100 -3.07 1.28 -26.25
CA ALA A 100 -4.31 1.49 -25.52
C ALA A 100 -4.14 1.45 -23.99
N MET A 101 -2.97 1.05 -23.49
CA MET A 101 -2.67 0.99 -22.05
C MET A 101 -2.40 2.39 -21.51
N LYS A 102 -3.43 3.02 -20.95
CA LYS A 102 -3.39 4.39 -20.39
C LYS A 102 -2.54 4.50 -19.14
N GLN A 103 -2.58 3.49 -18.27
CA GLN A 103 -1.88 3.54 -16.98
C GLN A 103 -1.38 2.17 -16.54
N ARG A 104 -0.20 2.14 -15.93
CA ARG A 104 0.40 0.98 -15.29
C ARG A 104 0.47 1.26 -13.80
N LYS A 105 0.01 0.35 -12.96
CA LYS A 105 0.02 0.50 -11.51
C LYS A 105 0.40 -0.80 -10.82
N ILE A 106 0.98 -0.68 -9.62
CA ILE A 106 1.15 -1.82 -8.72
C ILE A 106 -0.10 -1.93 -7.84
N ILE A 107 -0.66 -3.13 -7.77
CA ILE A 107 -1.72 -3.46 -6.82
C ILE A 107 -1.10 -4.20 -5.65
N PHE A 108 -1.26 -3.63 -4.46
CA PHE A 108 -1.03 -4.34 -3.20
C PHE A 108 -2.34 -4.97 -2.71
N LYS A 109 -2.33 -6.28 -2.48
CA LYS A 109 -3.43 -7.00 -1.83
C LYS A 109 -2.96 -7.46 -0.44
N PRO A 110 -3.56 -6.95 0.66
CA PRO A 110 -3.18 -7.38 2.00
C PRO A 110 -3.52 -8.86 2.20
N ALA A 111 -2.63 -9.58 2.89
CA ALA A 111 -2.91 -10.94 3.33
C ALA A 111 -3.92 -10.95 4.49
N GLN A 112 -4.48 -12.12 4.78
CA GLN A 112 -5.47 -12.30 5.85
C GLN A 112 -4.95 -11.79 7.21
N ALA A 113 -3.67 -11.99 7.53
CA ALA A 113 -3.08 -11.50 8.77
C ALA A 113 -3.11 -9.96 8.88
N MET A 114 -2.82 -9.24 7.79
CA MET A 114 -2.97 -7.79 7.77
C MET A 114 -4.43 -7.36 7.92
N GLN A 115 -5.36 -8.03 7.24
CA GLN A 115 -6.79 -7.74 7.38
C GLN A 115 -7.30 -7.94 8.82
N GLN A 116 -6.87 -9.00 9.48
CA GLN A 116 -7.20 -9.27 10.89
C GLN A 116 -6.60 -8.22 11.83
N MET A 117 -5.39 -7.74 11.54
CA MET A 117 -4.77 -6.66 12.31
C MET A 117 -5.56 -5.35 12.17
N LEU A 118 -6.05 -5.02 10.97
CA LEU A 118 -6.91 -3.85 10.74
C LEU A 118 -8.21 -3.89 11.57
N GLN A 119 -8.82 -5.05 11.73
CA GLN A 119 -10.04 -5.22 12.53
C GLN A 119 -9.82 -4.99 14.03
N LYS A 120 -8.58 -5.14 14.50
CA LYS A 120 -8.21 -4.98 15.93
C LYS A 120 -7.67 -3.59 16.26
N LEU A 121 -7.66 -2.66 15.30
CA LEU A 121 -7.16 -1.31 15.53
C LEU A 121 -8.11 -0.51 16.44
N SER A 122 -7.52 0.25 17.36
CA SER A 122 -8.22 1.25 18.17
C SER A 122 -8.00 2.64 17.58
N PHE A 123 -8.99 3.52 17.68
CA PHE A 123 -8.96 4.86 17.10
C PHE A 123 -9.16 5.94 18.16
N LYS A 124 -8.36 7.00 18.10
CA LYS A 124 -8.45 8.15 19.00
C LYS A 124 -8.62 9.42 18.18
N LYS A 125 -9.70 10.17 18.45
CA LYS A 125 -9.91 11.48 17.83
C LYS A 125 -8.89 12.45 18.39
N ILE A 126 -8.15 13.12 17.51
CA ILE A 126 -7.31 14.26 17.91
C ILE A 126 -8.06 15.56 17.62
N LYS A 127 -7.81 16.57 18.46
CA LYS A 127 -8.33 17.92 18.25
C LYS A 127 -7.68 18.55 17.01
#